data_AF-A0A0C9ZV80-F1
#
_entry.id   AF-A0A0C9ZV80-F1
#
_cell.length_a   1.000
_cell.length_b   1.000
_cell.length_c   1.000
_cell.angle_alpha   90.00
_cell.angle_beta   90.00
_cell.angle_gamma   90.00
#
_symmetry.space_group_name_H-M   'P 1'
#
loop_
_entity.id
_entity.type
_entity.pdbx_description
1 polymer ?
#
loop_
_entity_poly.entity_id
_entity_poly.type
_entity_poly.pdbx_seq_one_letter_code
_entity_poly.pdbx_strand_id
1 'polypeptide(L)'
;MLVVGEHAGRHIADFSSEFQHDFVQLLSRRFGTERVFANRVYQEIIQNKEHVHMNATRWVTLTEFVKHLGRAGIAHVDETDEGWWVAWIDNLPKALARQAATLQKERATMSDEQRERILITEQIERAKGQQEAQGLTSESHRD
;
A
#
# COMPACT_ATOMS: atom_id res chain seq x y z
N MET A 1 51.44 -8.45 -6.37
CA MET A 1 50.92 -7.10 -6.10
C MET A 1 49.51 -7.03 -6.68
N LEU A 2 48.48 -7.16 -5.84
CA LEU A 2 47.06 -7.19 -6.24
C LEU A 2 46.35 -6.00 -5.60
N VAL A 3 46.71 -4.80 -6.07
CA VAL A 3 46.13 -3.50 -5.65
C VAL A 3 44.92 -3.19 -6.56
N VAL A 4 44.07 -4.18 -6.80
CA VAL A 4 42.84 -4.02 -7.59
C VAL A 4 41.59 -4.30 -6.73
N GLY A 5 41.76 -4.93 -5.56
CA GLY A 5 40.64 -5.28 -4.68
C GLY A 5 40.05 -4.12 -3.86
N GLU A 6 40.87 -3.20 -3.36
CA GLU A 6 40.38 -2.13 -2.46
C GLU A 6 39.46 -1.12 -3.15
N HIS A 7 39.71 -0.82 -4.43
CA HIS A 7 38.89 0.13 -5.18
C HIS A 7 37.61 -0.51 -5.73
N ALA A 8 37.66 -1.78 -6.12
CA ALA A 8 36.50 -2.50 -6.65
C ALA A 8 35.34 -2.56 -5.65
N GLY A 9 35.64 -2.80 -4.36
CA GLY A 9 34.61 -2.83 -3.31
C GLY A 9 33.91 -1.48 -3.11
N ARG A 10 34.65 -0.37 -3.21
CA ARG A 10 34.08 0.99 -3.09
C ARG A 10 33.17 1.31 -4.28
N HIS A 11 33.62 1.03 -5.51
CA HIS A 11 32.80 1.25 -6.70
C HIS A 11 31.49 0.45 -6.68
N ILE A 12 31.52 -0.81 -6.23
CA ILE A 12 30.30 -1.62 -6.08
C ILE A 12 29.35 -1.00 -5.05
N ALA A 13 29.88 -0.48 -3.93
CA ALA A 13 29.06 0.17 -2.91
C ALA A 13 28.42 1.47 -3.43
N ASP A 14 29.17 2.28 -4.18
CA ASP A 14 28.69 3.51 -4.78
C ASP A 14 27.59 3.22 -5.81
N PHE A 15 27.83 2.30 -6.76
CA PHE A 15 26.83 1.87 -7.74
C PHE A 15 25.58 1.26 -7.10
N SER A 16 25.76 0.49 -6.02
CA SER A 16 24.61 -0.07 -5.28
C SER A 16 23.78 1.03 -4.63
N SER A 17 24.42 2.08 -4.12
CA SER A 17 23.74 3.20 -3.48
C SER A 17 22.99 4.05 -4.51
N GLU A 18 23.63 4.31 -5.65
CA GLU A 18 23.04 5.02 -6.79
C GLU A 18 21.84 4.27 -7.37
N PHE A 19 21.99 2.98 -7.67
CA PHE A 19 20.90 2.15 -8.18
C PHE A 19 19.70 2.11 -7.21
N GLN A 20 19.96 1.94 -5.90
CA GLN A 20 18.89 1.94 -4.91
C GLN A 20 18.20 3.31 -4.83
N HIS A 21 18.97 4.40 -4.88
CA HIS A 21 18.43 5.76 -4.89
C HIS A 21 17.50 5.99 -6.08
N ASP A 22 17.96 5.67 -7.29
CA ASP A 22 17.18 5.84 -8.51
C ASP A 22 15.91 4.99 -8.52
N PHE A 23 16.02 3.72 -8.09
CA PHE A 23 14.88 2.83 -8.01
C PHE A 23 13.82 3.36 -7.03
N VAL A 24 14.23 3.78 -5.83
CA VAL A 24 13.31 4.29 -4.82
C VAL A 24 12.72 5.63 -5.26
N GLN A 25 13.52 6.50 -5.87
CA GLN A 25 13.06 7.78 -6.41
C GLN A 25 11.98 7.59 -7.49
N LEU A 26 12.20 6.65 -8.41
CA LEU A 26 11.23 6.31 -9.44
C LEU A 26 9.95 5.74 -8.82
N LEU A 27 10.11 4.79 -7.88
CA LEU A 27 9.01 4.17 -7.17
C LEU A 27 8.15 5.22 -6.45
N SER A 28 8.78 6.10 -5.67
CA SER A 28 8.08 7.12 -4.88
C SER A 28 7.40 8.18 -5.75
N ARG A 29 8.04 8.61 -6.85
CA ARG A 29 7.52 9.72 -7.68
C ARG A 29 6.42 9.27 -8.65
N ARG A 30 6.58 8.10 -9.26
CA ARG A 30 5.66 7.64 -10.31
C ARG A 30 4.55 6.75 -9.78
N PHE A 31 4.85 5.86 -8.82
CA PHE A 31 3.90 4.88 -8.30
C PHE A 31 3.42 5.23 -6.89
N GLY A 32 4.18 6.03 -6.15
CA GLY A 32 3.83 6.42 -4.78
C GLY A 32 3.71 5.18 -3.89
N THR A 33 2.68 5.13 -3.06
CA THR A 33 2.42 4.01 -2.14
C THR A 33 1.60 2.88 -2.77
N GLU A 34 1.31 2.95 -4.08
CA GLU A 34 0.57 1.88 -4.76
C GLU A 34 1.45 0.65 -5.00
N ARG A 35 0.80 -0.51 -4.97
CA ARG A 35 1.45 -1.78 -5.24
C ARG A 35 1.69 -1.94 -6.74
N VAL A 36 2.95 -2.12 -7.13
CA VAL A 36 3.37 -2.29 -8.53
C VAL A 36 4.29 -3.50 -8.69
N PHE A 37 4.26 -4.13 -9.87
CA PHE A 37 5.16 -5.21 -10.19
C PHE A 37 6.61 -4.73 -10.26
N ALA A 38 7.53 -5.34 -9.53
CA ALA A 38 8.91 -4.87 -9.43
C ALA A 38 9.64 -4.85 -10.79
N ASN A 39 9.33 -5.82 -11.67
CA ASN A 39 9.90 -5.83 -13.02
C ASN A 39 9.45 -4.60 -13.83
N ARG A 40 8.21 -4.11 -13.64
CA ARG A 40 7.74 -2.90 -14.33
C ARG A 40 8.58 -1.67 -13.96
N VAL A 41 8.91 -1.52 -12.68
CA VAL A 41 9.77 -0.44 -12.18
C VAL A 41 11.19 -0.59 -12.75
N TYR A 42 11.74 -1.80 -12.73
CA TYR A 42 13.06 -2.09 -13.29
C TYR A 42 13.14 -1.79 -14.79
N GLN A 43 12.14 -2.20 -15.57
CA GLN A 43 12.07 -1.95 -17.01
C GLN A 43 12.07 -0.44 -17.34
N GLU A 44 11.51 0.39 -16.47
CA GLU A 44 11.53 1.84 -16.64
C GLU A 44 12.88 2.46 -16.31
N ILE A 45 13.60 1.94 -15.31
CA ILE A 45 14.98 2.37 -15.02
C ILE A 45 15.87 2.14 -16.24
N ILE A 46 15.81 0.95 -16.82
CA ILE A 46 16.68 0.59 -17.95
C ILE A 46 16.32 1.30 -19.27
N GLN A 47 15.18 1.99 -19.33
CA GLN A 47 14.85 2.87 -20.47
C GLN A 47 15.75 4.11 -20.51
N ASN A 48 16.22 4.59 -19.36
CA ASN A 48 17.25 5.63 -19.34
C ASN A 48 18.61 5.01 -19.69
N LYS A 49 19.30 5.50 -20.72
CA LYS A 49 20.60 4.93 -21.13
C LYS A 49 21.73 5.17 -20.13
N GLU A 50 21.59 6.15 -19.25
CA GLU A 50 22.60 6.53 -18.26
C GLU A 50 22.38 5.85 -16.90
N HIS A 51 21.45 4.88 -16.81
CA HIS A 51 21.21 4.15 -15.57
C HIS A 51 22.40 3.27 -15.18
N VAL A 52 22.62 3.11 -13.87
CA VAL A 52 23.49 2.07 -13.34
C VAL A 52 22.80 0.72 -13.56
N HIS A 53 23.43 -0.15 -14.35
CA HIS A 53 22.91 -1.50 -14.57
C HIS A 53 23.09 -2.36 -13.31
N MET A 54 22.10 -3.20 -13.00
CA MET A 54 22.07 -4.04 -11.79
C MET A 54 23.32 -4.92 -11.63
N ASN A 55 23.87 -5.44 -12.74
CA ASN A 55 25.12 -6.21 -12.76
C ASN A 55 26.36 -5.47 -12.19
N ALA A 56 26.32 -4.13 -12.11
CA ALA A 56 27.39 -3.33 -11.51
C ALA A 56 27.23 -3.15 -9.98
N THR A 57 26.14 -3.66 -9.42
CA THR A 57 25.79 -3.53 -8.00
C THR A 57 26.06 -4.83 -7.24
N ARG A 58 25.88 -4.81 -5.92
CA ARG A 58 25.94 -6.00 -5.08
C ARG A 58 24.77 -6.98 -5.27
N TRP A 59 23.68 -6.55 -5.90
CA TRP A 59 22.50 -7.38 -6.13
C TRP A 59 22.52 -7.88 -7.56
N VAL A 60 22.68 -9.18 -7.73
CA VAL A 60 22.84 -9.78 -9.07
C VAL A 60 21.50 -10.11 -9.71
N THR A 61 20.42 -10.07 -8.94
CA THR A 61 19.05 -10.31 -9.41
C THR A 61 18.06 -9.31 -8.82
N LEU A 62 16.99 -9.03 -9.57
CA LEU A 62 15.92 -8.14 -9.12
C LEU A 62 15.26 -8.68 -7.85
N THR A 63 15.10 -10.00 -7.76
CA THR A 63 14.57 -10.69 -6.58
C THR A 63 15.38 -10.39 -5.33
N GLU A 64 16.71 -10.47 -5.42
CA GLU A 64 17.59 -10.19 -4.27
C GLU A 64 17.48 -8.73 -3.84
N PHE A 65 17.48 -7.81 -4.80
CA PHE A 65 17.33 -6.38 -4.56
C PHE A 65 15.98 -6.06 -3.89
N VAL A 66 14.87 -6.62 -4.40
CA VAL A 66 13.53 -6.40 -3.85
C VAL A 66 13.42 -6.97 -2.43
N LYS A 67 13.96 -8.16 -2.18
CA LYS A 67 14.05 -8.72 -0.81
C LYS A 67 14.89 -7.85 0.12
N HIS A 68 15.91 -7.15 -0.39
CA HIS A 68 16.68 -6.18 0.39
C HIS A 68 15.85 -4.95 0.75
N LEU A 69 15.09 -4.38 -0.20
CA LEU A 69 14.20 -3.25 0.07
C LEU A 69 13.18 -3.54 1.18
N GLY A 70 12.60 -4.75 1.17
CA GLY A 70 11.70 -5.21 2.22
C GLY A 70 12.39 -5.32 3.59
N ARG A 71 13.57 -5.93 3.65
CA ARG A 71 14.36 -6.05 4.89
C ARG A 71 14.83 -4.71 5.44
N ALA A 72 15.12 -3.75 4.56
CA ALA A 72 15.51 -2.39 4.93
C ALA A 72 14.33 -1.51 5.36
N GLY A 73 13.09 -1.96 5.21
CA GLY A 73 11.89 -1.18 5.54
C GLY A 73 11.65 0.00 4.60
N ILE A 74 12.19 -0.05 3.38
CA ILE A 74 12.06 1.02 2.37
C ILE A 74 10.77 0.83 1.56
N ALA A 75 10.37 -0.43 1.35
CA ALA A 75 9.18 -0.78 0.58
C ALA A 75 8.49 -2.01 1.20
N HIS A 76 7.16 -2.08 1.07
CA HIS A 76 6.42 -3.32 1.25
C HIS A 76 6.67 -4.21 0.04
N VAL A 77 6.91 -5.49 0.29
CA VAL A 77 7.33 -6.45 -0.71
C VAL A 77 6.53 -7.73 -0.54
N ASP A 78 5.85 -8.14 -1.60
CA ASP A 78 5.01 -9.34 -1.64
C ASP A 78 5.44 -10.25 -2.80
N GLU A 79 5.47 -11.55 -2.55
CA GLU A 79 5.69 -12.57 -3.58
C GLU A 79 4.34 -13.20 -3.96
N THR A 80 4.04 -13.26 -5.26
CA THR A 80 2.91 -13.99 -5.82
C THR A 80 3.40 -14.97 -6.88
N ASP A 81 2.51 -15.85 -7.36
CA ASP A 81 2.84 -16.81 -8.43
C ASP A 81 3.30 -16.12 -9.73
N GLU A 82 2.88 -14.86 -9.94
CA GLU A 82 3.27 -14.04 -11.08
C GLU A 82 4.62 -13.34 -10.89
N GLY A 83 5.12 -13.23 -9.65
CA GLY A 83 6.43 -12.66 -9.32
C GLY A 83 6.38 -11.65 -8.15
N TRP A 84 7.33 -10.70 -8.17
CA TRP A 84 7.56 -9.78 -7.05
C TRP A 84 6.79 -8.47 -7.22
N TRP A 85 6.06 -8.10 -6.18
CA TRP A 85 5.38 -6.81 -6.06
C TRP A 85 6.06 -5.94 -5.01
N VAL A 86 6.06 -4.64 -5.26
CA VAL A 86 6.68 -3.63 -4.41
C VAL A 86 5.76 -2.42 -4.26
N ALA A 87 5.67 -1.87 -3.05
CA ALA A 87 4.97 -0.61 -2.77
C ALA A 87 5.85 0.24 -1.86
N TRP A 88 6.05 1.51 -2.22
CA TRP A 88 6.92 2.39 -1.42
C TRP A 88 6.31 2.69 -0.05
N ILE A 89 7.16 2.73 0.98
CA ILE A 89 6.77 3.16 2.32
C ILE A 89 7.09 4.65 2.45
N ASP A 90 6.06 5.50 2.45
CA ASP A 90 6.22 6.93 2.70
C ASP A 90 6.36 7.20 4.21
N ASN A 91 7.61 7.31 4.65
CA ASN A 91 8.02 7.55 6.02
C ASN A 91 8.19 9.05 6.36
N LEU A 92 7.72 9.97 5.49
CA LEU A 92 7.71 11.39 5.81
C LEU A 92 6.63 11.70 6.87
N PRO A 93 6.92 12.56 7.89
CA PRO A 93 5.95 12.91 8.94
C PRO A 93 4.61 13.43 8.41
N LYS A 94 4.65 14.15 7.29
CA LYS A 94 3.46 14.68 6.61
C LYS A 94 2.60 13.59 5.98
N ALA A 95 3.21 12.53 5.46
CA ALA A 95 2.50 11.40 4.88
C ALA A 95 1.87 10.51 5.96
N LEU A 96 2.60 10.25 7.04
CA LEU A 96 2.07 9.56 8.23
C LEU A 96 0.86 10.31 8.81
N ALA A 97 0.92 11.64 8.91
CA ALA A 97 -0.20 12.44 9.38
C ALA A 97 -1.43 12.36 8.45
N ARG A 98 -1.22 12.31 7.12
CA ARG A 98 -2.31 12.11 6.15
C ARG A 98 -2.93 10.72 6.26
N GLN A 99 -2.12 9.68 6.37
CA GLN A 99 -2.61 8.31 6.55
C GLN A 99 -3.40 8.15 7.85
N ALA A 100 -2.90 8.73 8.95
CA ALA A 100 -3.62 8.74 10.23
C ALA A 100 -4.96 9.50 10.13
N ALA A 101 -4.99 10.64 9.44
CA ALA A 101 -6.21 11.40 9.23
C ALA A 101 -7.23 10.65 8.35
N THR A 102 -6.79 9.98 7.29
CA THR A 102 -7.67 9.14 6.46
C THR A 102 -8.25 7.98 7.27
N LEU A 103 -7.41 7.25 8.01
CA LEU A 103 -7.86 6.14 8.85
C LEU A 103 -8.83 6.60 9.94
N GLN A 104 -8.59 7.77 10.53
CA GLN A 104 -9.51 8.34 11.53
C GLN A 104 -10.85 8.74 10.90
N LYS A 105 -10.84 9.31 9.69
CA LYS A 105 -12.06 9.62 8.94
C LYS A 105 -12.84 8.36 8.57
N GLU A 106 -12.18 7.33 8.04
CA GLU A 106 -12.82 6.05 7.71
C GLU A 106 -13.46 5.41 8.95
N ARG A 107 -12.75 5.39 10.08
CA ARG A 107 -13.30 4.91 11.36
C ARG A 107 -14.51 5.73 11.82
N ALA A 108 -14.46 7.05 11.66
CA ALA A 108 -15.58 7.92 12.01
C ALA A 108 -16.80 7.65 11.11
N THR A 109 -16.60 7.56 9.79
CA THR A 109 -17.67 7.24 8.83
C THR A 109 -18.28 5.87 9.11
N MET A 110 -17.47 4.83 9.35
CA MET A 110 -17.98 3.50 9.71
C MET A 110 -18.81 3.53 11.00
N SER A 111 -18.38 4.30 12.01
CA SER A 111 -19.14 4.47 13.26
C SER A 111 -20.48 5.17 13.03
N ASP A 112 -20.53 6.16 12.15
CA ASP A 112 -21.76 6.89 11.87
C ASP A 112 -22.74 6.05 11.03
N GLU A 113 -22.26 5.31 10.03
CA GLU A 113 -23.07 4.34 9.28
C GLU A 113 -23.67 3.26 10.20
N GLN A 114 -22.93 2.80 11.20
CA GLN A 114 -23.43 1.85 12.19
C GLN A 114 -24.56 2.46 13.04
N ARG A 115 -24.44 3.72 13.45
CA ARG A 115 -25.51 4.42 14.18
C ARG A 115 -26.75 4.62 13.34
N GLU A 116 -26.58 5.04 12.08
CA GLU A 116 -27.70 5.19 11.14
C GLU A 116 -28.44 3.87 10.92
N ARG A 117 -27.73 2.76 10.77
CA ARG A 117 -28.35 1.42 10.65
C ARG A 117 -29.23 1.08 11.85
N ILE A 118 -28.76 1.35 13.07
CA ILE A 118 -29.54 1.09 14.29
C ILE A 118 -30.84 1.92 14.29
N LEU A 119 -30.74 3.22 13.99
CA LEU A 119 -31.90 4.13 13.96
C LEU A 119 -32.93 3.73 12.89
N ILE A 120 -32.47 3.31 11.71
CA ILE A 120 -33.36 2.83 10.64
C ILE A 120 -34.08 1.55 11.09
N THR A 121 -33.36 0.60 11.71
CA THR A 121 -33.97 -0.64 12.23
C THR A 121 -35.03 -0.34 13.28
N GLU A 122 -34.75 0.54 14.25
CA GLU A 122 -35.72 0.93 15.27
C GLU A 122 -36.99 1.58 14.68
N GLN A 123 -36.84 2.41 13.64
CA GLN A 123 -37.98 3.00 12.94
C GLN A 123 -38.82 1.96 12.20
N ILE A 124 -38.17 0.97 11.55
CA ILE A 124 -38.85 -0.14 10.87
C ILE A 124 -39.62 -1.00 11.88
N GLU A 125 -39.02 -1.33 13.03
CA GLU A 125 -39.69 -2.11 14.08
C GLU A 125 -40.89 -1.37 14.66
N ARG A 126 -40.74 -0.06 14.94
CA ARG A 126 -41.85 0.78 15.42
C ARG A 126 -42.98 0.86 14.39
N ALA A 127 -42.67 1.00 13.11
CA ALA A 127 -43.67 1.05 12.04
C ALA A 127 -44.42 -0.30 11.89
N LYS A 128 -43.71 -1.44 11.98
CA LYS A 128 -44.31 -2.77 11.96
C LYS A 128 -45.25 -2.99 13.16
N GLY A 129 -44.82 -2.65 14.38
CA GLY A 129 -45.67 -2.78 15.57
C GLY A 129 -46.92 -1.90 15.53
N GLN A 130 -46.86 -0.71 14.91
CA GLN A 130 -48.04 0.13 14.69
C GLN A 130 -49.01 -0.46 13.67
N GLN A 131 -48.51 -1.07 12.59
CA GLN A 131 -49.35 -1.77 11.61
C GLN A 131 -50.04 -3.00 12.22
N GLU A 132 -49.33 -3.78 13.04
CA GLU A 132 -49.91 -4.93 13.75
C GLU A 132 -50.99 -4.47 14.75
N ALA A 133 -50.74 -3.41 15.53
CA ALA A 133 -51.73 -2.88 16.47
C ALA A 133 -53.00 -2.32 15.76
N GLN A 134 -52.84 -1.65 14.61
CA GLN A 134 -53.96 -1.17 13.81
C GLN A 134 -54.76 -2.31 13.17
N GLY A 135 -54.09 -3.40 12.75
CA GLY A 135 -54.73 -4.63 12.28
C GLY A 135 -55.65 -5.25 13.32
N LEU A 136 -55.15 -5.45 14.55
CA LEU A 136 -55.94 -6.03 15.66
C LEU A 136 -57.14 -5.15 16.07
N THR A 137 -57.01 -3.83 16.06
CA THR A 137 -58.16 -2.94 16.39
C THR A 137 -59.28 -2.97 15.36
N SER A 138 -58.97 -3.29 14.10
CA SER A 138 -59.96 -3.33 13.01
C SER A 138 -60.79 -4.62 12.98
N GLU A 139 -60.27 -5.72 13.54
CA GLU A 139 -61.00 -6.98 13.70
C GLU A 139 -61.93 -6.98 14.93
N SER A 140 -61.59 -6.23 16.00
CA SER A 140 -62.40 -6.16 17.22
C SER A 140 -63.70 -5.33 17.09
N HIS A 141 -63.96 -4.66 15.96
CA HIS A 141 -65.14 -3.83 15.73
C HIS A 141 -66.17 -4.45 14.76
N ARG A 142 -66.03 -5.76 14.46
CA ARG A 142 -66.89 -6.51 13.53
C ARG A 142 -67.85 -7.52 14.18
N ASP A 143 -67.92 -7.58 15.51
CA ASP A 143 -68.91 -8.37 16.26
C ASP A 143 -70.09 -7.53 16.76
#